data_AF-A0AAN3SBU8-F1
#
_entry.id   AF-A0AAN3SBU8-F1
#
_cell.length_a   1.000
_cell.length_b   1.000
_cell.length_c   1.000
_cell.angle_alpha   90.00
_cell.angle_beta   90.00
_cell.angle_gamma   90.00
#
_symmetry.space_group_name_H-M   'P 1'
#
loop_
_entity.id
_entity.type
_entity.pdbx_description
1 polymer ?
#
loop_
_entity_poly.entity_id
_entity_poly.type
_entity_poly.pdbx_seq_one_letter_code
_entity_poly.pdbx_strand_id
1 'polypeptide(L)'
;PLQIKNIQQNGITPEDISKEINGYYCCFYTAFFLMACSACAPLIALQYDISPSLMWWGGLLYWLAALVTLLWAASQIQALKKLTCAISQTLEEQPVLNSKSWLTSLQNDYSLPDSLTERIWLTLISQRISRGELREFELADGNWLLNNAWYERNMAGFNEQLKENLSFTPDELKTLFRNRLNLSPEANDDFLDRCLDGGDWYPFSEGRRFVSFHHVDELRICASCGLTEVHHAPENHKPDPEWYCSSLCRETETLCQEIYERPYNSFISDATANGLILMKLPETWSTNEKMFASGGQGHGFAAERGNHIVDRVRLKNARILGDNNARNGADRLVSGTEIQTKYCSTAARSVGAAFDGQNGQYRYMGNNGPMQLEVPRDQYAGAVETMRNKIREGKVPGVTDPAEASRLIRRGHLTYTQA
;
A
#
# COMPACT_ATOMS: atom_id res chain seq x y z
N PRO A 1 -1.87 -1.00 5.11
CA PRO A 1 -1.00 -2.19 4.92
C PRO A 1 -1.68 -3.23 4.01
N LEU A 2 -0.95 -3.75 3.02
CA LEU A 2 -1.41 -4.79 2.08
C LEU A 2 -1.94 -6.04 2.81
N GLN A 3 -1.41 -6.35 4.00
CA GLN A 3 -1.90 -7.44 4.85
C GLN A 3 -3.34 -7.20 5.33
N ILE A 4 -3.70 -6.00 5.80
CA ILE A 4 -5.07 -5.69 6.23
C ILE A 4 -6.09 -5.85 5.08
N LYS A 5 -5.71 -5.50 3.84
CA LYS A 5 -6.59 -5.71 2.67
C LYS A 5 -6.74 -7.17 2.28
N ASN A 6 -5.65 -7.95 2.35
CA ASN A 6 -5.69 -9.39 2.09
C ASN A 6 -6.52 -10.13 3.17
N ILE A 7 -6.45 -9.64 4.41
CA ILE A 7 -7.24 -10.13 5.55
C ILE A 7 -8.68 -9.63 5.53
N GLN A 8 -9.00 -8.47 4.96
CA GLN A 8 -10.40 -8.06 4.77
C GLN A 8 -11.07 -8.79 3.60
N GLN A 9 -10.31 -9.19 2.57
CA GLN A 9 -10.82 -9.95 1.43
C GLN A 9 -10.91 -11.46 1.70
N ASN A 10 -10.03 -12.01 2.53
CA ASN A 10 -10.00 -13.44 2.90
C ASN A 10 -10.22 -13.67 4.41
N GLY A 11 -10.87 -12.71 5.09
CA GLY A 11 -10.96 -12.60 6.54
C GLY A 11 -11.82 -13.65 7.20
N ILE A 12 -11.16 -14.65 7.73
CA ILE A 12 -11.70 -15.73 8.52
C ILE A 12 -11.79 -15.23 9.96
N THR A 13 -12.96 -15.36 10.54
CA THR A 13 -13.31 -14.85 11.86
C THR A 13 -12.76 -15.77 12.95
N PRO A 14 -12.78 -15.38 14.25
CA PRO A 14 -12.51 -16.31 15.36
C PRO A 14 -13.35 -17.60 15.30
N GLU A 15 -14.49 -17.56 14.62
CA GLU A 15 -15.35 -18.73 14.36
C GLU A 15 -14.63 -19.79 13.53
N ASP A 16 -13.64 -19.43 12.71
CA ASP A 16 -12.94 -20.35 11.83
C ASP A 16 -11.79 -21.09 12.51
N ILE A 17 -11.09 -20.47 13.48
CA ILE A 17 -10.19 -21.19 14.37
C ILE A 17 -11.01 -22.15 15.25
N SER A 18 -12.16 -21.69 15.74
CA SER A 18 -13.11 -22.56 16.46
C SER A 18 -13.60 -23.71 15.57
N LYS A 19 -13.85 -23.47 14.28
CA LYS A 19 -14.28 -24.48 13.31
C LYS A 19 -13.20 -25.53 13.04
N GLU A 20 -11.94 -25.14 12.89
CA GLU A 20 -10.81 -26.09 12.77
C GLU A 20 -10.67 -26.93 14.05
N ILE A 21 -10.70 -26.29 15.23
CA ILE A 21 -10.72 -26.98 16.53
C ILE A 21 -11.88 -27.98 16.60
N ASN A 22 -13.08 -27.55 16.21
CA ASN A 22 -14.28 -28.38 16.20
C ASN A 22 -14.17 -29.53 15.18
N GLY A 23 -13.44 -29.34 14.08
CA GLY A 23 -13.11 -30.40 13.13
C GLY A 23 -12.30 -31.52 13.77
N TYR A 24 -11.23 -31.17 14.51
CA TYR A 24 -10.44 -32.17 15.24
C TYR A 24 -11.24 -32.83 16.37
N TYR A 25 -12.08 -32.08 17.10
CA TYR A 25 -12.98 -32.67 18.10
C TYR A 25 -14.01 -33.59 17.45
N CYS A 26 -14.57 -33.23 16.30
CA CYS A 26 -15.50 -34.08 15.54
C CYS A 26 -14.81 -35.39 15.13
N CYS A 27 -13.60 -35.32 14.60
CA CYS A 27 -12.80 -36.52 14.29
C CYS A 27 -12.55 -37.38 15.53
N PHE A 28 -12.19 -36.76 16.65
CA PHE A 28 -11.95 -37.45 17.92
C PHE A 28 -13.22 -38.17 18.42
N TYR A 29 -14.34 -37.47 18.54
CA TYR A 29 -15.59 -38.05 19.02
C TYR A 29 -16.19 -39.07 18.04
N THR A 30 -16.01 -38.87 16.73
CA THR A 30 -16.46 -39.83 15.72
C THR A 30 -15.65 -41.13 15.81
N ALA A 31 -14.31 -41.05 15.91
CA ALA A 31 -13.46 -42.22 16.09
C ALA A 31 -13.77 -42.95 17.41
N PHE A 32 -14.04 -42.21 18.48
CA PHE A 32 -14.43 -42.77 19.78
C PHE A 32 -15.80 -43.48 19.71
N PHE A 33 -16.80 -42.84 19.10
CA PHE A 33 -18.14 -43.41 18.92
C PHE A 33 -18.10 -44.67 18.04
N LEU A 34 -17.33 -44.62 16.96
CA LEU A 34 -17.10 -45.75 16.06
C LEU A 34 -16.41 -46.91 16.79
N MET A 35 -15.44 -46.64 17.67
CA MET A 35 -14.89 -47.68 18.55
C MET A 35 -15.94 -48.26 19.51
N ALA A 36 -16.77 -47.43 20.13
CA ALA A 36 -17.83 -47.91 21.01
C ALA A 36 -18.85 -48.80 20.27
N CYS A 37 -19.21 -48.44 19.03
CA CYS A 37 -20.09 -49.23 18.17
C CYS A 37 -19.50 -50.59 17.78
N SER A 38 -18.16 -50.72 17.74
CA SER A 38 -17.50 -52.00 17.45
C SER A 38 -17.80 -53.08 18.51
N ALA A 39 -18.29 -52.72 19.70
CA ALA A 39 -18.78 -53.67 20.69
C ALA A 39 -19.98 -54.50 20.19
N CYS A 40 -20.73 -53.99 19.20
CA CYS A 40 -21.84 -54.71 18.56
C CYS A 40 -21.40 -55.58 17.37
N ALA A 41 -20.14 -55.49 16.93
CA ALA A 41 -19.62 -56.25 15.79
C ALA A 41 -19.78 -57.78 15.93
N PRO A 42 -19.63 -58.40 17.13
CA PRO A 42 -19.86 -59.83 17.30
C PRO A 42 -21.29 -60.26 16.99
N LEU A 43 -22.29 -59.42 17.29
CA LEU A 43 -23.71 -59.72 17.02
C LEU A 43 -23.99 -59.75 15.51
N ILE A 44 -23.35 -58.86 14.76
CA ILE A 44 -23.46 -58.80 13.29
C ILE A 44 -22.74 -59.99 12.67
N ALA A 45 -21.54 -60.34 13.16
CA ALA A 45 -20.77 -61.46 12.64
C ALA A 45 -21.51 -62.81 12.80
N LEU A 46 -22.24 -62.99 13.90
CA LEU A 46 -23.11 -64.15 14.14
C LEU A 46 -24.27 -64.26 13.14
N GLN A 47 -24.77 -63.15 12.60
CA GLN A 47 -25.90 -63.14 11.66
C GLN A 47 -25.48 -63.51 10.22
N TYR A 48 -24.20 -63.36 9.88
CA TYR A 48 -23.68 -63.51 8.51
C TYR A 48 -22.59 -64.60 8.37
N ASP A 49 -22.42 -65.49 9.37
CA ASP A 49 -21.43 -66.58 9.36
C ASP A 49 -19.98 -66.12 9.05
N ILE A 50 -19.58 -64.95 9.57
CA ILE A 50 -18.22 -64.44 9.40
C ILE A 50 -17.24 -65.27 10.24
N SER A 51 -16.09 -65.64 9.67
CA SER A 51 -15.12 -66.47 10.39
C SER A 51 -14.54 -65.76 11.64
N PRO A 52 -14.37 -66.46 12.77
CA PRO A 52 -13.89 -65.85 14.01
C PRO A 52 -12.49 -65.21 13.89
N SER A 53 -11.60 -65.80 13.07
CA SER A 53 -10.25 -65.28 12.85
C SER A 53 -10.26 -63.97 12.04
N LEU A 54 -11.09 -63.89 10.99
CA LEU A 54 -11.24 -62.68 10.18
C LEU A 54 -11.84 -61.54 11.01
N MET A 55 -12.81 -61.86 11.86
CA MET A 55 -13.40 -60.90 12.79
C MET A 55 -12.37 -60.38 13.81
N TRP A 56 -11.53 -61.26 14.36
CA TRP A 56 -10.52 -60.86 15.35
C TRP A 56 -9.44 -59.95 14.76
N TRP A 57 -8.86 -60.33 13.60
CA TRP A 57 -7.86 -59.51 12.92
C TRP A 57 -8.44 -58.21 12.37
N GLY A 58 -9.64 -58.23 11.79
CA GLY A 58 -10.33 -57.04 11.31
C GLY A 58 -10.67 -56.07 12.46
N GLY A 59 -11.15 -56.60 13.58
CA GLY A 59 -11.39 -55.83 14.80
C GLY A 59 -10.11 -55.21 15.37
N LEU A 60 -9.03 -55.98 15.46
CA LEU A 60 -7.73 -55.49 15.93
C LEU A 60 -7.21 -54.34 15.05
N LEU A 61 -7.27 -54.49 13.73
CA LEU A 61 -6.77 -53.51 12.78
C LEU A 61 -7.61 -52.22 12.81
N TYR A 62 -8.93 -52.36 12.98
CA TYR A 62 -9.84 -51.25 13.22
C TYR A 62 -9.54 -50.50 14.52
N TRP A 63 -9.34 -51.22 15.63
CA TRP A 63 -9.00 -50.64 16.93
C TRP A 63 -7.65 -49.91 16.89
N LEU A 64 -6.65 -50.47 16.21
CA LEU A 64 -5.35 -49.82 16.01
C LEU A 64 -5.50 -48.53 15.19
N ALA A 65 -6.24 -48.57 14.08
CA ALA A 65 -6.48 -47.38 13.26
C ALA A 65 -7.24 -46.29 14.03
N ALA A 66 -8.24 -46.66 14.83
CA ALA A 66 -9.00 -45.73 15.65
C ALA A 66 -8.14 -45.13 16.78
N LEU A 67 -7.30 -45.94 17.45
CA LEU A 67 -6.37 -45.47 18.48
C LEU A 67 -5.37 -44.47 17.90
N VAL A 68 -4.78 -44.77 16.73
CA VAL A 68 -3.88 -43.84 16.03
C VAL A 68 -4.59 -42.54 15.69
N THR A 69 -5.83 -42.61 15.21
CA THR A 69 -6.63 -41.42 14.87
C THR A 69 -6.94 -40.57 16.11
N LEU A 70 -7.28 -41.19 17.25
CA LEU A 70 -7.51 -40.46 18.51
C LEU A 70 -6.24 -39.79 19.03
N LEU A 71 -5.11 -40.51 19.03
CA LEU A 71 -3.82 -39.98 19.47
C LEU A 71 -3.36 -38.82 18.58
N TRP A 72 -3.55 -38.97 17.26
CA TRP A 72 -3.27 -37.91 16.30
C TRP A 72 -4.15 -36.68 16.54
N ALA A 73 -5.48 -36.85 16.63
CA ALA A 73 -6.39 -35.73 16.87
C ALA A 73 -6.11 -35.02 18.21
N ALA A 74 -5.84 -35.78 19.28
CA ALA A 74 -5.46 -35.22 20.58
C ALA A 74 -4.14 -34.44 20.52
N SER A 75 -3.13 -34.96 19.81
CA SER A 75 -1.85 -34.29 19.58
C SER A 75 -2.04 -32.96 18.84
N GLN A 76 -2.84 -32.94 17.78
CA GLN A 76 -3.13 -31.72 17.01
C GLN A 76 -3.86 -30.65 17.86
N ILE A 77 -4.86 -31.05 18.65
CA ILE A 77 -5.57 -30.13 19.57
C ILE A 77 -4.60 -29.55 20.60
N GLN A 78 -3.69 -30.36 21.16
CA GLN A 78 -2.71 -29.89 22.13
C GLN A 78 -1.69 -28.93 21.49
N ALA A 79 -1.22 -29.24 20.29
CA ALA A 79 -0.30 -28.38 19.54
C ALA A 79 -0.93 -27.01 19.25
N LEU A 80 -2.19 -26.99 18.80
CA LEU A 80 -2.92 -25.76 18.50
C LEU A 80 -3.12 -24.87 19.75
N LYS A 81 -3.47 -25.48 20.89
CA LYS A 81 -3.59 -24.76 22.17
C LYS A 81 -2.26 -24.16 22.61
N LYS A 82 -1.18 -24.93 22.52
CA LYS A 82 0.17 -24.45 22.87
C LYS A 82 0.60 -23.32 21.94
N LEU A 83 0.36 -23.44 20.63
CA LEU A 83 0.68 -22.40 19.64
C LEU A 83 -0.06 -21.10 19.94
N THR A 84 -1.39 -21.18 20.13
CA THR A 84 -2.22 -19.99 20.38
C THR A 84 -1.83 -19.28 21.68
N CYS A 85 -1.51 -20.06 22.72
CA CYS A 85 -1.03 -19.53 24.00
C CYS A 85 0.35 -18.86 23.84
N ALA A 86 1.27 -19.51 23.14
CA ALA A 86 2.61 -18.96 22.90
C ALA A 86 2.55 -17.66 22.10
N ILE A 87 1.77 -17.61 21.02
CA ILE A 87 1.57 -16.38 20.24
C ILE A 87 1.04 -15.25 21.12
N SER A 88 0.01 -15.53 21.93
CA SER A 88 -0.61 -14.52 22.80
C SER A 88 0.37 -14.01 23.86
N GLN A 89 1.13 -14.91 24.47
CA GLN A 89 2.14 -14.59 25.48
C GLN A 89 3.29 -13.79 24.88
N THR A 90 3.82 -14.18 23.72
CA THR A 90 4.89 -13.45 23.05
C THR A 90 4.46 -12.04 22.65
N LEU A 91 3.23 -11.87 22.15
CA LEU A 91 2.70 -10.54 21.81
C LEU A 91 2.43 -9.66 23.04
N GLU A 92 2.40 -10.21 24.25
CA GLU A 92 2.32 -9.47 25.51
C GLU A 92 3.69 -9.15 26.09
N GLU A 93 4.64 -10.10 26.00
CA GLU A 93 5.99 -9.96 26.56
C GLU A 93 6.93 -9.17 25.65
N GLN A 94 6.85 -9.37 24.34
CA GLN A 94 7.71 -8.71 23.36
C GLN A 94 6.98 -7.54 22.70
N PRO A 95 7.40 -6.29 22.98
CA PRO A 95 6.73 -5.11 22.42
C PRO A 95 7.07 -4.86 20.95
N VAL A 96 8.12 -5.50 20.42
CA VAL A 96 8.60 -5.36 19.04
C VAL A 96 8.96 -6.73 18.50
N LEU A 97 8.47 -7.05 17.31
CA LEU A 97 8.68 -8.36 16.71
C LEU A 97 8.70 -8.28 15.19
N ASN A 98 9.67 -8.96 14.57
CA ASN A 98 9.70 -9.14 13.12
C ASN A 98 8.82 -10.34 12.75
N SER A 99 7.79 -10.10 11.94
CA SER A 99 6.76 -11.10 11.65
C SER A 99 7.30 -12.30 10.87
N LYS A 100 8.30 -12.11 10.00
CA LYS A 100 8.80 -13.18 9.14
C LYS A 100 9.71 -14.13 9.90
N SER A 101 10.65 -13.60 10.67
CA SER A 101 11.56 -14.41 11.50
C SER A 101 10.77 -15.19 12.54
N TRP A 102 9.77 -14.55 13.15
CA TRP A 102 8.94 -15.20 14.15
C TRP A 102 8.05 -16.31 13.57
N LEU A 103 7.39 -16.05 12.43
CA LEU A 103 6.58 -17.08 11.77
C LEU A 103 7.42 -18.32 11.42
N THR A 104 8.67 -18.11 10.98
CA THR A 104 9.61 -19.20 10.69
C THR A 104 9.94 -20.00 11.96
N SER A 105 10.13 -19.34 13.11
CA SER A 105 10.33 -20.02 14.40
C SER A 105 9.11 -20.87 14.77
N LEU A 106 7.90 -20.30 14.67
CA LEU A 106 6.65 -21.00 14.98
C LEU A 106 6.44 -22.25 14.10
N GLN A 107 6.80 -22.17 12.81
CA GLN A 107 6.70 -23.31 11.89
C GLN A 107 7.68 -24.44 12.24
N ASN A 108 8.86 -24.10 12.76
CA ASN A 108 9.85 -25.10 13.19
C ASN A 108 9.52 -25.74 14.55
N ASP A 109 8.95 -24.96 15.47
CA ASP A 109 8.73 -25.39 16.86
C ASP A 109 7.46 -26.24 17.06
N TYR A 110 6.50 -26.15 16.13
CA TYR A 110 5.20 -26.83 16.24
C TYR A 110 4.96 -27.77 15.07
N SER A 111 4.61 -29.02 15.37
CA SER A 111 4.26 -30.05 14.36
C SER A 111 2.85 -29.85 13.77
N LEU A 112 2.58 -28.64 13.30
CA LEU A 112 1.36 -28.24 12.59
C LEU A 112 1.71 -27.91 11.13
N PRO A 113 0.75 -28.04 10.18
CA PRO A 113 0.99 -27.62 8.81
C PRO A 113 1.36 -26.14 8.72
N ASP A 114 2.39 -25.79 7.94
CA ASP A 114 2.90 -24.40 7.81
C ASP A 114 1.81 -23.39 7.45
N SER A 115 0.89 -23.79 6.56
CA SER A 115 -0.25 -22.98 6.13
C SER A 115 -1.24 -22.72 7.27
N LEU A 116 -1.43 -23.68 8.17
CA LEU A 116 -2.31 -23.53 9.33
C LEU A 116 -1.66 -22.61 10.37
N THR A 117 -0.35 -22.77 10.62
CA THR A 117 0.41 -21.91 11.55
C THR A 117 0.40 -20.46 11.09
N GLU A 118 0.67 -20.20 9.81
CA GLU A 118 0.59 -18.87 9.20
C GLU A 118 -0.81 -18.28 9.31
N ARG A 119 -1.84 -19.08 9.00
CA ARG A 119 -3.24 -18.66 9.09
C ARG A 119 -3.65 -18.25 10.50
N ILE A 120 -3.24 -19.02 11.52
CA ILE A 120 -3.50 -18.70 12.93
C ILE A 120 -2.77 -17.43 13.34
N TRP A 121 -1.49 -17.31 12.99
CA TRP A 121 -0.68 -16.12 13.23
C TRP A 121 -1.35 -14.86 12.67
N LEU A 122 -1.67 -14.86 11.37
CA LEU A 122 -2.30 -13.73 10.68
C LEU A 122 -3.66 -13.33 11.30
N THR A 123 -4.45 -14.32 11.72
CA THR A 123 -5.76 -14.07 12.34
C THR A 123 -5.60 -13.36 13.70
N LEU A 124 -4.68 -13.84 14.54
CA LEU A 124 -4.46 -13.28 15.88
C LEU A 124 -3.86 -11.86 15.81
N ILE A 125 -2.88 -11.62 14.94
CA ILE A 125 -2.31 -10.28 14.77
C ILE A 125 -3.36 -9.31 14.24
N SER A 126 -4.19 -9.74 13.28
CA SER A 126 -5.23 -8.89 12.69
C SER A 126 -6.24 -8.44 13.74
N GLN A 127 -6.65 -9.37 14.61
CA GLN A 127 -7.57 -9.07 15.70
C GLN A 127 -6.98 -8.01 16.64
N ARG A 128 -5.71 -8.14 17.04
CA ARG A 128 -5.05 -7.16 17.91
C ARG A 128 -4.82 -5.81 17.22
N ILE A 129 -4.49 -5.79 15.93
CA ILE A 129 -4.40 -4.55 15.13
C ILE A 129 -5.77 -3.87 15.06
N SER A 130 -6.86 -4.62 14.84
CA SER A 130 -8.22 -4.06 14.76
C SER A 130 -8.69 -3.44 16.08
N ARG A 131 -8.18 -3.93 17.21
CA ARG A 131 -8.40 -3.36 18.55
C ARG A 131 -7.51 -2.15 18.86
N GLY A 132 -6.57 -1.82 17.97
CA GLY A 132 -5.59 -0.76 18.19
C GLY A 132 -4.50 -1.12 19.20
N GLU A 133 -4.29 -2.40 19.51
CA GLU A 133 -3.26 -2.84 20.45
C GLU A 133 -1.88 -2.95 19.78
N LEU A 134 -1.87 -3.29 18.48
CA LEU A 134 -0.67 -3.46 17.66
C LEU A 134 -0.71 -2.54 16.44
N ARG A 135 0.48 -2.19 15.94
CA ARG A 135 0.68 -1.49 14.68
C ARG A 135 1.74 -2.21 13.86
N GLU A 136 1.51 -2.25 12.55
CA GLU A 136 2.37 -2.91 11.59
C GLU A 136 3.12 -1.86 10.74
N PHE A 137 4.43 -2.06 10.57
CA PHE A 137 5.26 -1.31 9.64
C PHE A 137 5.92 -2.27 8.64
N GLU A 138 5.81 -1.96 7.35
CA GLU A 138 6.54 -2.63 6.28
C GLU A 138 7.83 -1.84 6.02
N LEU A 139 8.94 -2.35 6.54
CA LEU A 139 10.25 -1.72 6.50
C LEU A 139 11.21 -2.52 5.60
N ALA A 140 12.38 -1.96 5.33
CA ALA A 140 13.39 -2.50 4.41
C ALA A 140 13.71 -4.01 4.59
N ASP A 141 13.72 -4.52 5.82
CA ASP A 141 14.05 -5.90 6.16
C ASP A 141 12.82 -6.78 6.51
N GLY A 142 11.61 -6.27 6.31
CA GLY A 142 10.36 -7.00 6.45
C GLY A 142 9.31 -6.29 7.29
N ASN A 143 8.32 -7.06 7.73
CA ASN A 143 7.18 -6.54 8.46
C ASN A 143 7.43 -6.59 9.96
N TRP A 144 7.31 -5.44 10.61
CA TRP A 144 7.50 -5.26 12.04
C TRP A 144 6.17 -5.00 12.72
N LEU A 145 5.92 -5.73 13.80
CA LEU A 145 4.77 -5.56 14.67
C LEU A 145 5.24 -4.90 15.96
N LEU A 146 4.64 -3.75 16.27
CA LEU A 146 4.93 -2.99 17.47
C LEU A 146 3.67 -2.89 18.32
N ASN A 147 3.82 -3.06 19.62
CA ASN A 147 2.77 -2.74 20.58
C ASN A 147 2.54 -1.22 20.59
N ASN A 148 1.29 -0.79 20.40
CA ASN A 148 0.96 0.64 20.27
C ASN A 148 1.29 1.41 21.56
N ALA A 149 0.92 0.89 22.74
CA ALA A 149 1.22 1.58 24.00
C ALA A 149 2.71 1.69 24.29
N TRP A 150 3.50 0.71 23.85
CA TRP A 150 4.96 0.78 23.90
C TRP A 150 5.53 1.78 22.88
N TYR A 151 5.04 1.75 21.64
CA TYR A 151 5.45 2.69 20.58
C TYR A 151 5.20 4.14 20.98
N GLU A 152 3.97 4.48 21.39
CA GLU A 152 3.62 5.85 21.78
C GLU A 152 4.47 6.35 22.95
N ARG A 153 4.77 5.50 23.94
CA ARG A 153 5.66 5.87 25.06
C ARG A 153 7.09 6.16 24.61
N ASN A 154 7.63 5.36 23.69
CA ASN A 154 9.00 5.58 23.19
C ASN A 154 9.08 6.79 22.25
N MET A 155 8.01 7.07 21.51
CA MET A 155 7.89 8.22 20.63
C MET A 155 7.61 9.53 21.37
N ALA A 156 6.88 9.52 22.49
CA ALA A 156 6.51 10.73 23.22
C ALA A 156 7.73 11.59 23.58
N GLY A 157 8.76 10.99 24.16
CA GLY A 157 9.99 11.72 24.51
C GLY A 157 10.77 12.21 23.29
N PHE A 158 10.74 11.47 22.18
CA PHE A 158 11.35 11.89 20.92
C PHE A 158 10.60 13.07 20.30
N ASN A 159 9.28 13.02 20.30
CA ASN A 159 8.43 14.06 19.74
C ASN A 159 8.57 15.39 20.50
N GLU A 160 8.83 15.36 21.81
CA GLU A 160 9.19 16.58 22.54
C GLU A 160 10.56 17.11 22.11
N GLN A 161 11.57 16.24 21.95
CA GLN A 161 12.90 16.65 21.44
C GLN A 161 12.83 17.26 20.04
N LEU A 162 11.92 16.77 19.18
CA LEU A 162 11.70 17.35 17.85
C LEU A 162 11.18 18.79 17.88
N LYS A 163 10.59 19.23 18.99
CA LYS A 163 10.07 20.61 19.16
C LYS A 163 11.13 21.58 19.67
N GLU A 164 12.26 21.09 20.17
CA GLU A 164 13.30 21.95 20.76
C GLU A 164 14.13 22.64 19.69
N ASN A 165 14.30 21.99 18.53
CA ASN A 165 15.07 22.52 17.40
C ASN A 165 14.20 22.67 16.16
N LEU A 166 14.41 23.77 15.43
CA LEU A 166 13.67 24.05 14.19
C LEU A 166 13.88 22.97 13.12
N SER A 167 15.10 22.45 12.98
CA SER A 167 15.39 21.44 11.95
C SER A 167 16.57 20.55 12.29
N PHE A 168 16.54 19.32 11.80
CA PHE A 168 17.57 18.30 12.03
C PHE A 168 18.18 17.86 10.71
N THR A 169 19.50 17.68 10.67
CA THR A 169 20.15 16.95 9.57
C THR A 169 19.81 15.46 9.63
N PRO A 170 19.97 14.70 8.53
CA PRO A 170 19.77 13.26 8.55
C PRO A 170 20.58 12.53 9.63
N ASP A 171 21.84 12.92 9.82
CA ASP A 171 22.72 12.28 10.80
C ASP A 171 22.37 12.64 12.25
N GLU A 172 21.97 13.89 12.50
CA GLU A 172 21.46 14.32 13.81
C GLU A 172 20.18 13.56 14.17
N LEU A 173 19.25 13.45 13.23
CA LEU A 173 17.98 12.75 13.44
C LEU A 173 18.20 11.25 13.69
N LYS A 174 19.08 10.61 12.91
CA LYS A 174 19.49 9.20 13.13
C LYS A 174 20.10 9.00 14.51
N THR A 175 20.94 9.94 14.96
CA THR A 175 21.58 9.88 16.27
C THR A 175 20.54 10.02 17.39
N LEU A 176 19.60 10.95 17.25
CA LEU A 176 18.51 11.20 18.19
C LEU A 176 17.53 10.01 18.31
N PHE A 177 17.31 9.31 17.21
CA PHE A 177 16.38 8.19 17.13
C PHE A 177 17.02 6.81 17.40
N ARG A 178 18.35 6.75 17.52
CA ARG A 178 19.10 5.50 17.59
C ARG A 178 18.56 4.54 18.68
N ASN A 179 18.36 3.29 18.29
CA ASN A 179 17.92 2.18 19.16
C ASN A 179 16.60 2.42 19.91
N ARG A 180 15.78 3.40 19.48
CA ARG A 180 14.54 3.75 20.19
C ARG A 180 13.44 2.70 20.01
N LEU A 181 13.32 2.18 18.79
CA LEU A 181 12.31 1.17 18.44
C LEU A 181 12.86 -0.26 18.41
N ASN A 182 14.11 -0.50 18.86
CA ASN A 182 14.78 -1.81 18.78
C ASN A 182 14.72 -2.47 17.38
N LEU A 183 14.70 -1.64 16.33
CA LEU A 183 14.72 -2.08 14.94
C LEU A 183 16.16 -2.39 14.49
N SER A 184 16.30 -3.17 13.42
CA SER A 184 17.59 -3.29 12.72
C SER A 184 18.04 -1.93 12.18
N PRO A 185 19.34 -1.70 11.94
CA PRO A 185 19.83 -0.44 11.39
C PRO A 185 19.15 -0.04 10.08
N GLU A 186 18.94 -1.01 9.18
CA GLU A 186 18.30 -0.78 7.88
C GLU A 186 16.83 -0.40 8.03
N ALA A 187 16.10 -1.09 8.90
CA ALA A 187 14.70 -0.79 9.19
C ALA A 187 14.54 0.55 9.92
N ASN A 188 15.47 0.90 10.79
CA ASN A 188 15.48 2.15 11.52
C ASN A 188 15.66 3.35 10.57
N ASP A 189 16.57 3.23 9.61
CA ASP A 189 16.78 4.26 8.58
C ASP A 189 15.57 4.41 7.64
N ASP A 190 14.99 3.30 7.18
CA ASP A 190 13.77 3.30 6.35
C ASP A 190 12.56 3.87 7.10
N PHE A 191 12.44 3.56 8.40
CA PHE A 191 11.42 4.12 9.27
C PHE A 191 11.55 5.65 9.36
N LEU A 192 12.75 6.18 9.56
CA LEU A 192 12.98 7.63 9.67
C LEU A 192 12.66 8.39 8.38
N ASP A 193 12.91 7.79 7.22
CA ASP A 193 12.67 8.46 5.94
C ASP A 193 11.19 8.42 5.52
N ARG A 194 10.45 7.36 5.89
CA ARG A 194 9.11 7.09 5.33
C ARG A 194 7.96 7.06 6.34
N CYS A 195 8.25 6.69 7.58
CA CYS A 195 7.25 6.34 8.58
C CYS A 195 7.29 7.27 9.81
N LEU A 196 8.28 8.17 9.88
CA LEU A 196 8.38 9.11 10.99
C LEU A 196 7.27 10.14 10.90
N ASP A 197 6.36 10.09 11.86
CA ASP A 197 5.29 11.08 12.04
C ASP A 197 5.81 12.31 12.80
N GLY A 198 5.17 13.46 12.59
CA GLY A 198 5.43 14.69 13.36
C GLY A 198 6.31 15.74 12.66
N GLY A 199 6.72 15.49 11.42
CA GLY A 199 7.42 16.46 10.60
C GLY A 199 7.58 16.00 9.16
N ASP A 200 8.24 16.83 8.35
CA ASP A 200 8.52 16.56 6.94
C ASP A 200 9.94 16.98 6.57
N TRP A 201 10.41 16.47 5.44
CA TRP A 201 11.73 16.83 4.92
C TRP A 201 11.67 17.98 3.94
N TYR A 202 12.50 18.99 4.17
CA TYR A 202 12.57 20.21 3.37
C TYR A 202 13.98 20.42 2.79
N PRO A 203 14.10 20.92 1.53
CA PRO A 203 15.39 21.19 0.92
C PRO A 203 15.89 22.58 1.32
N PHE A 204 16.90 22.65 2.17
CA PHE A 204 17.61 23.89 2.50
C PHE A 204 18.85 24.06 1.61
N SER A 205 19.44 25.25 1.61
CA SER A 205 20.68 25.53 0.87
C SER A 205 21.85 24.65 1.30
N GLU A 206 21.86 24.22 2.56
CA GLU A 206 22.88 23.36 3.16
C GLU A 206 22.61 21.86 2.95
N GLY A 207 21.43 21.50 2.45
CA GLY A 207 21.00 20.11 2.27
C GLY A 207 19.58 19.84 2.75
N ARG A 208 19.14 18.59 2.63
CA ARG A 208 17.82 18.14 3.10
C ARG A 208 17.81 18.13 4.63
N ARG A 209 16.82 18.76 5.26
CA ARG A 209 16.65 18.79 6.72
C ARG A 209 15.23 18.37 7.09
N PHE A 210 15.08 17.70 8.22
CA PHE A 210 13.78 17.33 8.78
C PHE A 210 13.27 18.46 9.66
N VAL A 211 12.03 18.90 9.44
CA VAL A 211 11.39 19.97 10.22
C VAL A 211 10.11 19.43 10.86
N SER A 212 10.01 19.59 12.17
CA SER A 212 8.80 19.28 12.93
C SER A 212 7.62 20.14 12.47
N PHE A 213 6.41 19.58 12.47
CA PHE A 213 5.19 20.33 12.14
C PHE A 213 4.95 21.54 13.05
N HIS A 214 5.58 21.58 14.22
CA HIS A 214 5.55 22.73 15.13
C HIS A 214 6.24 23.98 14.59
N HIS A 215 7.21 23.83 13.67
CA HIS A 215 8.00 24.94 13.12
C HIS A 215 7.69 25.21 11.65
N VAL A 216 6.67 24.57 11.06
CA VAL A 216 6.35 24.74 9.63
C VAL A 216 5.91 26.17 9.30
N ASP A 217 5.23 26.85 10.23
CA ASP A 217 4.81 28.24 10.06
C ASP A 217 6.00 29.22 10.04
N GLU A 218 7.17 28.79 10.53
CA GLU A 218 8.43 29.54 10.50
C GLU A 218 9.19 29.32 9.17
N LEU A 219 8.66 28.51 8.25
CA LEU A 219 9.30 28.23 6.97
C LEU A 219 8.66 29.03 5.84
N ARG A 220 9.50 29.42 4.88
CA ARG A 220 9.07 29.87 3.55
C ARG A 220 9.70 28.99 2.48
N ILE A 221 8.91 28.63 1.48
CA ILE A 221 9.31 27.72 0.41
C ILE A 221 9.25 28.48 -0.90
N CYS A 222 10.33 28.42 -1.68
CA CYS A 222 10.42 29.10 -2.96
C CYS A 222 9.41 28.47 -3.91
N ALA A 223 8.49 29.29 -4.44
CA ALA A 223 7.43 28.81 -5.33
C ALA A 223 7.99 28.20 -6.63
N SER A 224 9.19 28.61 -7.05
CA SER A 224 9.84 28.10 -8.26
C SER A 224 10.67 26.84 -8.03
N CYS A 225 11.67 26.91 -7.15
CA CYS A 225 12.66 25.83 -7.03
C CYS A 225 12.46 24.93 -5.79
N GLY A 226 11.50 25.26 -4.92
CA GLY A 226 11.22 24.50 -3.69
C GLY A 226 12.23 24.71 -2.55
N LEU A 227 13.27 25.54 -2.71
CA LEU A 227 14.24 25.87 -1.65
C LEU A 227 13.51 26.39 -0.42
N THR A 228 13.89 25.94 0.75
CA THR A 228 13.29 26.31 2.04
C THR A 228 14.23 27.20 2.83
N GLU A 229 13.70 28.27 3.41
CA GLU A 229 14.39 29.18 4.32
C GLU A 229 13.54 29.44 5.56
N VAL A 230 14.21 29.83 6.65
CA VAL A 230 13.53 30.26 7.88
C VAL A 230 13.04 31.70 7.68
N HIS A 231 11.76 31.91 7.90
CA HIS A 231 11.11 33.20 7.82
C HIS A 231 11.00 33.83 9.20
N HIS A 232 11.81 34.87 9.45
CA HIS A 232 11.65 35.75 10.61
C HIS A 232 10.79 36.95 10.23
N ALA A 233 9.46 36.77 10.16
CA ALA A 233 8.56 37.89 9.91
C ALA A 233 8.46 38.78 11.16
N PRO A 234 8.62 40.11 11.07
CA PRO A 234 8.14 41.00 12.12
C PRO A 234 6.60 40.97 12.14
N GLU A 235 6.00 40.99 13.34
CA GLU A 235 4.56 40.75 13.66
C GLU A 235 3.52 41.54 12.84
N ASN A 236 3.92 42.51 12.00
CA ASN A 236 3.03 43.45 11.31
C ASN A 236 3.12 43.43 9.76
N HIS A 237 3.79 42.46 9.14
CA HIS A 237 3.79 42.32 7.68
C HIS A 237 2.81 41.23 7.23
N LYS A 238 1.87 41.57 6.33
CA LYS A 238 1.15 40.55 5.57
C LYS A 238 2.19 39.80 4.72
N PRO A 239 2.34 38.48 4.86
CA PRO A 239 3.26 37.74 4.01
C PRO A 239 2.80 37.90 2.56
N ASP A 240 3.73 38.22 1.66
CA ASP A 240 3.49 38.06 0.23
C ASP A 240 3.08 36.59 -0.02
N PRO A 241 2.04 36.33 -0.82
CA PRO A 241 1.52 34.97 -1.02
C PRO A 241 2.54 34.03 -1.68
N GLU A 242 3.54 34.59 -2.37
CA GLU A 242 4.58 33.81 -3.04
C GLU A 242 5.96 34.39 -2.74
N TRP A 243 6.86 33.53 -2.26
CA TRP A 243 8.26 33.87 -2.03
C TRP A 243 9.16 33.21 -3.09
N TYR A 244 10.19 33.94 -3.50
CA TYR A 244 11.20 33.50 -4.47
C TYR A 244 12.59 33.71 -3.87
N CYS A 245 13.42 32.67 -3.89
CA CYS A 245 14.77 32.72 -3.31
C CYS A 245 15.76 33.56 -4.13
N SER A 246 15.45 33.89 -5.38
CA SER A 246 16.31 34.69 -6.25
C SER A 246 15.48 35.45 -7.29
N SER A 247 16.08 36.48 -7.89
CA SER A 247 15.49 37.15 -9.06
C SER A 247 15.29 36.17 -10.20
N LEU A 248 16.22 35.24 -10.41
CA LEU A 248 16.12 34.17 -11.41
C LEU A 248 14.87 33.30 -11.20
N CYS A 249 14.57 32.87 -9.97
CA CYS A 249 13.35 32.10 -9.67
C CYS A 249 12.08 32.90 -9.95
N ARG A 250 12.09 34.21 -9.61
CA ARG A 250 10.95 35.10 -9.90
C ARG A 250 10.75 35.32 -11.39
N GLU A 251 11.83 35.59 -12.12
CA GLU A 251 11.84 35.73 -13.58
C GLU A 251 11.44 34.43 -14.26
N THR A 252 11.87 33.29 -13.73
CA THR A 252 11.49 31.96 -14.24
C THR A 252 9.99 31.73 -14.11
N GLU A 253 9.39 32.02 -12.96
CA GLU A 253 7.92 31.92 -12.84
C GLU A 253 7.19 32.94 -13.68
N THR A 254 7.71 34.17 -13.78
CA THR A 254 7.13 35.20 -14.67
C THR A 254 7.14 34.70 -16.11
N LEU A 255 8.24 34.11 -16.57
CA LEU A 255 8.35 33.53 -17.91
C LEU A 255 7.41 32.32 -18.08
N CYS A 256 7.30 31.45 -17.07
CA CYS A 256 6.36 30.32 -17.12
C CYS A 256 4.92 30.81 -17.23
N GLN A 257 4.56 31.86 -16.50
CA GLN A 257 3.25 32.50 -16.58
C GLN A 257 3.03 33.20 -17.93
N GLU A 258 4.02 33.90 -18.47
CA GLU A 258 3.94 34.48 -19.82
C GLU A 258 3.76 33.40 -20.89
N ILE A 259 4.48 32.28 -20.79
CA ILE A 259 4.33 31.14 -21.69
C ILE A 259 2.91 30.56 -21.57
N TYR A 260 2.40 30.44 -20.36
CA TYR A 260 1.07 29.95 -20.07
C TYR A 260 -0.04 30.84 -20.66
N GLU A 261 0.09 32.16 -20.51
CA GLU A 261 -0.90 33.14 -20.96
C GLU A 261 -0.85 33.38 -22.48
N ARG A 262 0.20 32.90 -23.17
CA ARG A 262 0.36 33.10 -24.62
C ARG A 262 -0.73 32.38 -25.43
N PRO A 263 -1.24 33.02 -26.49
CA PRO A 263 -2.10 32.35 -27.47
C PRO A 263 -1.38 31.18 -28.13
N TYR A 264 -2.05 30.02 -28.18
CA TYR A 264 -1.51 28.75 -28.69
C TYR A 264 -0.74 28.86 -30.02
N ASN A 265 -1.28 29.61 -30.98
CA ASN A 265 -0.66 29.78 -32.31
C ASN A 265 0.68 30.54 -32.24
N SER A 266 0.81 31.52 -31.35
CA SER A 266 2.05 32.29 -31.15
C SER A 266 3.10 31.43 -30.45
N PHE A 267 2.69 30.64 -29.45
CA PHE A 267 3.57 29.73 -28.74
C PHE A 267 4.20 28.68 -29.68
N ILE A 268 3.40 28.04 -30.54
CA ILE A 268 3.90 27.06 -31.51
C ILE A 268 4.86 27.70 -32.53
N SER A 269 4.54 28.90 -33.02
CA SER A 269 5.41 29.62 -33.96
C SER A 269 6.76 29.96 -33.34
N ASP A 270 6.78 30.47 -32.11
CA ASP A 270 8.01 30.81 -31.39
C ASP A 270 8.82 29.58 -30.97
N ALA A 271 8.17 28.50 -30.53
CA ALA A 271 8.85 27.25 -30.18
C ALA A 271 9.54 26.62 -31.39
N THR A 272 8.93 26.74 -32.57
CA THR A 272 9.48 26.28 -33.86
C THR A 272 10.64 27.18 -34.33
N ALA A 273 10.55 28.49 -34.11
CA ALA A 273 11.54 29.47 -34.57
C ALA A 273 12.75 29.60 -33.64
N ASN A 274 12.54 29.57 -32.32
CA ASN A 274 13.59 29.80 -31.32
C ASN A 274 14.23 28.51 -30.80
N GLY A 275 13.75 27.34 -31.24
CA GLY A 275 14.27 26.05 -30.83
C GLY A 275 14.37 25.95 -29.32
N LEU A 276 13.23 25.85 -28.61
CA LEU A 276 13.24 25.70 -27.15
C LEU A 276 14.00 24.40 -26.80
N ILE A 277 15.29 24.53 -26.48
CA ILE A 277 16.22 23.46 -26.12
C ILE A 277 15.77 22.91 -24.75
N LEU A 278 14.87 21.92 -24.77
CA LEU A 278 14.75 20.90 -23.72
C LEU A 278 15.72 19.73 -23.98
N MET A 279 16.79 19.98 -24.76
CA MET A 279 17.62 18.95 -25.38
C MET A 279 18.99 18.85 -24.74
N LYS A 280 19.19 17.80 -23.95
CA LYS A 280 20.52 17.16 -23.85
C LYS A 280 20.34 15.66 -23.65
N LEU A 281 20.13 14.93 -24.76
CA LEU A 281 20.64 13.59 -25.11
C LEU A 281 19.79 12.99 -26.25
N PRO A 282 20.36 12.29 -27.24
CA PRO A 282 19.65 11.70 -28.39
C PRO A 282 18.45 10.80 -28.03
N GLU A 283 18.49 10.16 -26.86
CA GLU A 283 17.40 9.31 -26.34
C GLU A 283 16.11 10.10 -26.04
N THR A 284 16.23 11.41 -25.73
CA THR A 284 15.07 12.28 -25.44
C THR A 284 14.37 12.83 -26.69
N TRP A 285 14.94 12.71 -27.89
CA TRP A 285 14.31 13.21 -29.12
C TRP A 285 13.01 12.45 -29.44
N SER A 286 13.02 11.12 -29.35
CA SER A 286 11.81 10.29 -29.57
C SER A 286 10.71 10.53 -28.52
N THR A 287 11.12 10.99 -27.32
CA THR A 287 10.23 11.32 -26.20
C THR A 287 9.58 12.69 -26.43
N ASN A 288 10.33 13.67 -26.92
CA ASN A 288 9.84 15.02 -27.22
C ASN A 288 8.97 15.05 -28.48
N GLU A 289 9.27 14.26 -29.51
CA GLU A 289 8.44 14.18 -30.71
C GLU A 289 7.00 13.77 -30.39
N LYS A 290 6.79 12.88 -29.40
CA LYS A 290 5.44 12.50 -28.91
C LYS A 290 4.73 13.62 -28.14
N MET A 291 5.47 14.49 -27.43
CA MET A 291 4.91 15.69 -26.77
C MET A 291 4.41 16.72 -27.78
N PHE A 292 5.16 16.88 -28.88
CA PHE A 292 4.87 17.87 -29.92
C PHE A 292 4.16 17.28 -31.15
N ALA A 293 3.76 16.00 -31.09
CA ALA A 293 3.08 15.32 -32.19
C ALA A 293 1.76 16.04 -32.54
N SER A 294 1.67 16.47 -33.79
CA SER A 294 0.50 17.16 -34.36
C SER A 294 -0.69 16.20 -34.37
N GLY A 295 -1.66 16.42 -33.48
CA GLY A 295 -2.83 15.53 -33.36
C GLY A 295 -3.55 15.52 -32.00
N GLY A 296 -3.19 16.40 -31.06
CA GLY A 296 -3.92 16.54 -29.78
C GLY A 296 -3.63 15.46 -28.73
N GLN A 297 -2.56 14.67 -28.90
CA GLN A 297 -2.11 13.66 -27.92
C GLN A 297 -0.99 14.16 -26.97
N GLY A 298 -0.43 15.35 -27.22
CA GLY A 298 0.71 15.90 -26.46
C GLY A 298 0.45 16.12 -24.97
N HIS A 299 -0.72 16.65 -24.61
CA HIS A 299 -1.09 16.91 -23.20
C HIS A 299 -1.10 15.64 -22.34
N GLY A 300 -1.52 14.50 -22.91
CA GLY A 300 -1.53 13.23 -22.18
C GLY A 300 -0.11 12.79 -21.83
N PHE A 301 0.83 12.95 -22.76
CA PHE A 301 2.22 12.56 -22.58
C PHE A 301 2.99 13.57 -21.69
N ALA A 302 2.75 14.87 -21.87
CA ALA A 302 3.30 15.92 -21.00
C ALA A 302 2.80 15.75 -19.56
N ALA A 303 1.50 15.50 -19.38
CA ALA A 303 0.93 15.17 -18.08
C ALA A 303 1.55 13.90 -17.49
N GLU A 304 1.72 12.84 -18.27
CA GLU A 304 2.31 11.60 -17.80
C GLU A 304 3.73 11.84 -17.25
N ARG A 305 4.58 12.52 -18.03
CA ARG A 305 5.97 12.79 -17.67
C ARG A 305 6.07 13.77 -16.50
N GLY A 306 5.26 14.83 -16.50
CA GLY A 306 5.23 15.80 -15.41
C GLY A 306 4.76 15.19 -14.10
N ASN A 307 3.67 14.41 -14.12
CA ASN A 307 3.21 13.69 -12.92
C ASN A 307 4.21 12.61 -12.48
N HIS A 308 4.90 11.93 -13.42
CA HIS A 308 5.96 10.98 -13.08
C HIS A 308 7.12 11.64 -12.34
N ILE A 309 7.58 12.81 -12.81
CA ILE A 309 8.63 13.59 -12.15
C ILE A 309 8.18 13.97 -10.74
N VAL A 310 6.95 14.49 -10.58
CA VAL A 310 6.41 14.84 -9.27
C VAL A 310 6.27 13.61 -8.36
N ASP A 311 5.83 12.46 -8.87
CA ASP A 311 5.75 11.22 -8.11
C ASP A 311 7.14 10.75 -7.63
N ARG A 312 8.18 10.88 -8.46
CA ARG A 312 9.57 10.55 -8.10
C ARG A 312 10.19 11.54 -7.10
N VAL A 313 9.93 12.83 -7.27
CA VAL A 313 10.36 13.89 -6.33
C VAL A 313 9.70 13.68 -4.97
N ARG A 314 8.45 13.20 -4.94
CA ARG A 314 7.74 12.77 -3.74
C ARG A 314 8.12 11.37 -3.24
N LEU A 315 9.27 10.84 -3.70
CA LEU A 315 9.86 9.56 -3.30
C LEU A 315 8.94 8.33 -3.49
N LYS A 316 7.92 8.41 -4.36
CA LYS A 316 7.12 7.24 -4.72
C LYS A 316 7.89 6.34 -5.68
N ASN A 317 7.69 5.04 -5.56
CA ASN A 317 8.22 4.07 -6.52
C ASN A 317 7.40 4.15 -7.82
N ALA A 318 7.76 5.11 -8.67
CA ALA A 318 7.14 5.39 -9.95
C ALA A 318 7.99 4.84 -11.10
N ARG A 319 7.37 4.11 -12.02
CA ARG A 319 7.99 3.59 -13.25
C ARG A 319 7.08 3.91 -14.44
N ILE A 320 7.68 4.28 -15.56
CA ILE A 320 6.96 4.45 -16.82
C ILE A 320 6.86 3.07 -17.48
N LEU A 321 5.64 2.69 -17.86
CA LEU A 321 5.34 1.42 -18.53
C LEU A 321 4.87 1.62 -19.98
N GLY A 322 4.35 2.81 -20.31
CA GLY A 322 3.72 3.11 -21.61
C GLY A 322 4.65 3.15 -22.83
N ASP A 323 5.98 3.10 -22.64
CA ASP A 323 6.95 3.16 -23.73
C ASP A 323 6.99 1.89 -24.61
N ASN A 324 6.33 0.81 -24.19
CA ASN A 324 6.19 -0.43 -24.96
C ASN A 324 5.01 -0.44 -25.96
N ASN A 325 4.25 0.67 -26.07
CA ASN A 325 3.07 0.82 -26.93
C ASN A 325 2.00 -0.30 -26.76
N ALA A 326 1.92 -0.93 -25.60
CA ALA A 326 0.92 -1.94 -25.32
C ALA A 326 -0.49 -1.34 -25.38
N ARG A 327 -1.38 -1.92 -26.20
CA ARG A 327 -2.75 -1.44 -26.36
C ARG A 327 -3.52 -1.58 -25.04
N ASN A 328 -4.04 -0.47 -24.52
CA ASN A 328 -4.73 -0.36 -23.23
C ASN A 328 -3.87 -0.73 -21.99
N GLY A 329 -2.53 -0.75 -22.14
CA GLY A 329 -1.61 -0.91 -21.01
C GLY A 329 -1.52 0.35 -20.16
N ALA A 330 -1.04 0.19 -18.93
CA ALA A 330 -0.82 1.32 -18.03
C ALA A 330 0.27 2.26 -18.55
N ASP A 331 0.07 3.57 -18.40
CA ASP A 331 1.10 4.56 -18.71
C ASP A 331 2.21 4.50 -17.65
N ARG A 332 1.80 4.43 -16.37
CA ARG A 332 2.72 4.40 -15.22
C ARG A 332 2.30 3.37 -14.19
N LEU A 333 3.29 2.87 -13.45
CA LEU A 333 3.10 2.14 -12.21
C LEU A 333 3.65 2.97 -11.07
N VAL A 334 2.81 3.33 -10.09
CA VAL A 334 3.21 4.13 -8.94
C VAL A 334 2.83 3.42 -7.66
N SER A 335 3.82 3.01 -6.87
CA SER A 335 3.64 2.27 -5.62
C SER A 335 2.72 1.05 -5.78
N GLY A 336 2.92 0.28 -6.86
CA GLY A 336 2.13 -0.92 -7.18
C GLY A 336 0.75 -0.67 -7.78
N THR A 337 0.36 0.60 -8.01
CA THR A 337 -0.91 0.96 -8.65
C THR A 337 -0.69 1.31 -10.12
N GLU A 338 -1.42 0.63 -11.01
CA GLU A 338 -1.44 0.91 -12.45
C GLU A 338 -2.28 2.16 -12.74
N ILE A 339 -1.68 3.11 -13.45
CA ILE A 339 -2.26 4.42 -13.72
C ILE A 339 -2.26 4.67 -15.22
N GLN A 340 -3.43 5.06 -15.72
CA GLN A 340 -3.59 5.68 -17.02
C GLN A 340 -3.77 7.19 -16.87
N THR A 341 -3.05 7.98 -17.64
CA THR A 341 -3.15 9.43 -17.66
C THR A 341 -4.03 9.88 -18.84
N LYS A 342 -5.09 10.65 -18.56
CA LYS A 342 -5.94 11.27 -19.59
C LYS A 342 -6.24 12.72 -19.24
N TYR A 343 -5.59 13.61 -19.97
CA TYR A 343 -5.72 15.06 -19.81
C TYR A 343 -6.39 15.62 -21.05
N CYS A 344 -7.69 15.89 -20.95
CA CYS A 344 -8.48 16.55 -21.97
C CYS A 344 -9.04 17.87 -21.46
N SER A 345 -9.54 18.69 -22.38
CA SER A 345 -10.06 20.03 -22.08
C SER A 345 -11.24 20.09 -21.09
N THR A 346 -11.88 18.96 -20.79
CA THR A 346 -12.97 18.88 -19.80
C THR A 346 -12.92 17.55 -19.07
N ALA A 347 -13.44 17.53 -17.84
CA ALA A 347 -13.49 16.33 -17.01
C ALA A 347 -14.22 15.17 -17.70
N ALA A 348 -15.34 15.46 -18.37
CA ALA A 348 -16.13 14.48 -19.08
C ALA A 348 -15.37 13.87 -20.27
N ARG A 349 -14.56 14.65 -20.99
CA ARG A 349 -13.71 14.15 -22.07
C ARG A 349 -12.54 13.33 -21.54
N SER A 350 -11.92 13.76 -20.45
CA SER A 350 -10.81 13.04 -19.79
C SER A 350 -11.26 11.64 -19.36
N VAL A 351 -12.43 11.56 -18.71
CA VAL A 351 -13.06 10.28 -18.33
C VAL A 351 -13.54 9.51 -19.56
N GLY A 352 -14.23 10.17 -20.49
CA GLY A 352 -14.77 9.53 -21.70
C GLY A 352 -13.70 8.88 -22.58
N ALA A 353 -12.49 9.45 -22.64
CA ALA A 353 -11.35 8.87 -23.35
C ALA A 353 -10.88 7.53 -22.75
N ALA A 354 -11.38 7.14 -21.58
CA ALA A 354 -11.10 5.86 -20.94
C ALA A 354 -12.14 4.76 -21.23
N PHE A 355 -13.16 5.05 -22.03
CA PHE A 355 -14.16 4.08 -22.43
C PHE A 355 -13.99 3.73 -23.91
N ASP A 356 -14.26 2.48 -24.26
CA ASP A 356 -14.26 2.05 -25.65
C ASP A 356 -15.42 2.69 -26.42
N GLY A 357 -15.24 2.85 -27.74
CA GLY A 357 -16.27 3.40 -28.62
C GLY A 357 -17.26 2.36 -29.15
N GLN A 358 -17.10 1.07 -28.80
CA GLN A 358 -17.94 -0.02 -29.32
C GLN A 358 -19.03 -0.41 -28.32
N ASN A 359 -18.63 -0.77 -27.10
CA ASN A 359 -19.48 -1.30 -26.05
C ASN A 359 -19.73 -0.25 -24.95
N GLY A 360 -19.01 0.88 -24.98
CA GLY A 360 -19.05 1.95 -24.00
C GLY A 360 -18.46 1.55 -22.66
N GLN A 361 -17.64 0.49 -22.60
CA GLN A 361 -17.08 -0.07 -21.37
C GLN A 361 -15.71 0.53 -21.05
N TYR A 362 -15.37 0.59 -19.76
CA TYR A 362 -14.07 1.07 -19.30
C TYR A 362 -12.97 0.14 -19.82
N ARG A 363 -12.00 0.70 -20.55
CA ARG A 363 -11.05 -0.09 -21.35
C ARG A 363 -9.74 -0.42 -20.65
N TYR A 364 -9.44 0.23 -19.53
CA TYR A 364 -8.18 0.09 -18.81
C TYR A 364 -8.34 -0.89 -17.65
N MET A 365 -8.15 -2.17 -17.97
CA MET A 365 -8.27 -3.26 -17.01
C MET A 365 -6.88 -3.82 -16.72
N GLY A 366 -6.46 -3.70 -15.46
CA GLY A 366 -5.22 -4.25 -14.96
C GLY A 366 -5.40 -5.64 -14.38
N ASN A 367 -4.33 -6.20 -13.83
CA ASN A 367 -4.35 -7.55 -13.24
C ASN A 367 -5.23 -7.64 -11.97
N ASN A 368 -5.47 -6.50 -11.30
CA ASN A 368 -6.22 -6.40 -10.05
C ASN A 368 -7.56 -5.65 -10.20
N GLY A 369 -8.09 -5.55 -11.43
CA GLY A 369 -9.31 -4.81 -11.74
C GLY A 369 -9.05 -3.51 -12.51
N PRO A 370 -10.03 -2.59 -12.59
CA PRO A 370 -9.90 -1.36 -13.37
C PRO A 370 -8.74 -0.48 -12.87
N MET A 371 -7.88 -0.05 -13.80
CA MET A 371 -6.75 0.83 -13.52
C MET A 371 -7.23 2.22 -13.07
N GLN A 372 -6.41 2.91 -12.28
CA GLN A 372 -6.72 4.30 -11.92
C GLN A 372 -6.60 5.22 -13.13
N LEU A 373 -7.55 6.13 -13.28
CA LEU A 373 -7.53 7.19 -14.28
C LEU A 373 -7.05 8.49 -13.64
N GLU A 374 -5.82 8.90 -13.97
CA GLU A 374 -5.26 10.19 -13.59
C GLU A 374 -5.77 11.28 -14.52
N VAL A 375 -6.47 12.25 -13.93
CA VAL A 375 -7.10 13.38 -14.60
C VAL A 375 -6.50 14.70 -14.09
N PRO A 376 -6.68 15.81 -14.83
CA PRO A 376 -6.22 17.12 -14.39
C PRO A 376 -6.67 17.49 -12.97
N ARG A 377 -5.78 18.08 -12.19
CA ARG A 377 -5.99 18.43 -10.78
C ARG A 377 -7.25 19.27 -10.54
N ASP A 378 -7.48 20.22 -11.44
CA ASP A 378 -8.60 21.17 -11.50
C ASP A 378 -9.91 20.52 -11.94
N GLN A 379 -9.85 19.40 -12.67
CA GLN A 379 -11.01 18.69 -13.18
C GLN A 379 -11.47 17.53 -12.29
N TYR A 380 -10.73 17.23 -11.20
CA TYR A 380 -10.94 16.05 -10.35
C TYR A 380 -12.38 15.86 -9.89
N ALA A 381 -13.01 16.89 -9.32
CA ALA A 381 -14.37 16.78 -8.78
C ALA A 381 -15.38 16.42 -9.89
N GLY A 382 -15.28 17.07 -11.06
CA GLY A 382 -16.13 16.76 -12.22
C GLY A 382 -15.84 15.38 -12.80
N ALA A 383 -14.60 14.92 -12.72
CA ALA A 383 -14.21 13.59 -13.20
C ALA A 383 -14.74 12.48 -12.29
N VAL A 384 -14.71 12.68 -10.96
CA VAL A 384 -15.34 11.78 -10.00
C VAL A 384 -16.84 11.67 -10.25
N GLU A 385 -17.54 12.80 -10.46
CA GLU A 385 -18.98 12.77 -10.77
C GLU A 385 -19.26 12.08 -12.12
N THR A 386 -18.44 12.34 -13.13
CA THR A 386 -18.60 11.67 -14.44
C THR A 386 -18.39 10.16 -14.29
N MET A 387 -17.36 9.72 -13.57
CA MET A 387 -17.08 8.31 -13.32
C MET A 387 -18.19 7.65 -12.49
N ARG A 388 -18.72 8.36 -11.50
CA ARG A 388 -19.88 7.91 -10.70
C ARG A 388 -21.08 7.59 -11.58
N ASN A 389 -21.37 8.45 -12.56
CA ASN A 389 -22.46 8.21 -13.51
C ASN A 389 -22.16 7.03 -14.44
N LYS A 390 -20.90 6.85 -14.88
CA LYS A 390 -20.50 5.66 -15.66
C LYS A 390 -20.63 4.35 -14.87
N ILE A 391 -20.34 4.36 -13.58
CA ILE A 391 -20.55 3.21 -12.69
C ILE A 391 -22.04 2.91 -12.53
N ARG A 392 -22.89 3.93 -12.32
CA ARG A 392 -24.36 3.76 -12.28
C ARG A 392 -24.91 3.17 -13.58
N GLU A 393 -24.32 3.53 -14.72
CA GLU A 393 -24.65 3.00 -16.04
C GLU A 393 -24.13 1.56 -16.27
N GLY A 394 -23.42 0.95 -15.32
CA GLY A 394 -22.83 -0.38 -15.45
C GLY A 394 -21.69 -0.47 -16.47
N LYS A 395 -21.00 0.65 -16.72
CA LYS A 395 -19.95 0.76 -17.76
C LYS A 395 -18.53 0.53 -17.23
N VAL A 396 -18.37 0.23 -15.95
CA VAL A 396 -17.08 -0.06 -15.32
C VAL A 396 -17.11 -1.50 -14.81
N PRO A 397 -16.54 -2.46 -15.55
CA PRO A 397 -16.57 -3.86 -15.14
C PRO A 397 -15.91 -4.07 -13.77
N GLY A 398 -16.58 -4.81 -12.89
CA GLY A 398 -16.08 -5.11 -11.54
C GLY A 398 -16.34 -4.04 -10.48
N VAL A 399 -16.96 -2.90 -10.84
CA VAL A 399 -17.31 -1.83 -9.89
C VAL A 399 -18.76 -1.43 -10.08
N THR A 400 -19.59 -1.69 -9.05
CA THR A 400 -21.04 -1.39 -9.07
C THR A 400 -21.44 -0.27 -8.12
N ASP A 401 -20.63 0.01 -7.10
CA ASP A 401 -20.89 1.10 -6.15
C ASP A 401 -20.38 2.44 -6.71
N PRO A 402 -21.27 3.41 -6.99
CA PRO A 402 -20.87 4.72 -7.48
C PRO A 402 -19.98 5.52 -6.50
N ALA A 403 -19.95 5.16 -5.22
CA ALA A 403 -19.04 5.77 -4.25
C ALA A 403 -17.57 5.43 -4.53
N GLU A 404 -17.29 4.31 -5.21
CA GLU A 404 -15.92 3.90 -5.57
C GLU A 404 -15.29 4.75 -6.69
N ALA A 405 -16.06 5.64 -7.32
CA ALA A 405 -15.56 6.57 -8.34
C ALA A 405 -14.32 7.37 -7.87
N SER A 406 -14.27 7.77 -6.59
CA SER A 406 -13.13 8.52 -6.04
C SER A 406 -11.86 7.68 -5.85
N ARG A 407 -11.99 6.34 -5.85
CA ARG A 407 -10.86 5.40 -5.80
C ARG A 407 -10.31 5.10 -7.19
N LEU A 408 -11.16 5.18 -8.23
CA LEU A 408 -10.78 4.98 -9.63
C LEU A 408 -10.22 6.25 -10.26
N ILE A 409 -10.78 7.41 -9.93
CA ILE A 409 -10.23 8.69 -10.39
C ILE A 409 -9.08 9.09 -9.47
N ARG A 410 -7.90 9.26 -10.07
CA ARG A 410 -6.73 9.81 -9.41
C ARG A 410 -6.62 11.29 -9.73
N ARG A 411 -6.45 12.10 -8.69
CA ARG A 411 -6.11 13.51 -8.86
C ARG A 411 -4.67 13.63 -9.30
N GLY A 412 -4.44 14.14 -10.50
CA GLY A 412 -3.10 14.49 -10.94
C GLY A 412 -2.51 15.65 -10.15
N HIS A 413 -1.19 15.80 -10.23
CA HIS A 413 -0.44 16.91 -9.65
C HIS A 413 -0.52 18.17 -10.50
N LEU A 414 -0.69 17.99 -11.82
CA LEU A 414 -0.80 19.07 -12.80
C LEU A 414 -2.27 19.38 -13.11
N THR A 415 -2.59 20.65 -13.30
CA THR A 415 -3.85 21.08 -13.93
C THR A 415 -3.81 20.82 -15.44
N TYR A 416 -4.97 20.93 -16.12
CA TYR A 416 -5.01 20.71 -17.57
C TYR A 416 -4.15 21.72 -18.30
N THR A 417 -4.13 22.95 -17.81
CA THR A 417 -3.39 24.03 -18.45
C THR A 417 -1.89 24.02 -18.11
N GLN A 418 -1.48 23.34 -17.03
CA GLN A 418 -0.06 23.13 -16.70
C GLN A 418 0.58 21.99 -17.50
N ALA A 419 -0.22 21.12 -18.12
CA ALA A 419 0.21 19.98 -18.90
C ALA A 419 0.00 20.23 -20.41
#